data_AF-A0A845S1S2-F1
#
_entry.id   AF-A0A845S1S2-F1
#
_cell.length_a   1.000
_cell.length_b   1.000
_cell.length_c   1.000
_cell.angle_alpha   90.00
_cell.angle_beta   90.00
_cell.angle_gamma   90.00
#
_symmetry.space_group_name_H-M   'P 1'
#
loop_
_entity.id
_entity.type
_entity.pdbx_description
1 polymer ?
#
loop_
_entity_poly.entity_id
_entity_poly.type
_entity_poly.pdbx_seq_one_letter_code
_entity_poly.pdbx_strand_id
1 'polypeptide(L)'
;MLKKNIFFIYIFLLLLGSLSSFSLPPYNFIFINFITYSLFLYLIILFKEKKVKLSSFFFLGFTFGYGYFASSLYWVSHSLTFDKQLTFLIPVAIFGLPILLAVFYGFAVLAIHSFIKRDYVFLLIFSISLSVFEYLRGILFTGFSWNLISYSWSFSLENIQILKFIGTYTFNFFSILIFSIYFNSLWP
;
A
#
# COMPACT_ATOMS: atom_id res chain seq x y z
N MET A 1 -4.40 -10.34 22.80
CA MET A 1 -5.50 -10.05 21.85
C MET A 1 -6.15 -11.36 21.45
N LEU A 2 -7.48 -11.49 21.48
CA LEU A 2 -8.16 -12.75 21.13
C LEU A 2 -7.94 -13.07 19.64
N LYS A 3 -7.71 -14.36 19.30
CA LYS A 3 -7.47 -14.82 17.92
C LYS A 3 -8.57 -14.37 16.94
N LYS A 4 -9.83 -14.39 17.40
CA LYS A 4 -11.00 -13.93 16.62
C LYS A 4 -10.87 -12.47 16.17
N ASN A 5 -10.36 -11.59 17.04
CA ASN A 5 -10.23 -10.16 16.72
C ASN A 5 -9.12 -9.90 15.70
N ILE A 6 -8.06 -10.72 15.72
CA ILE A 6 -6.94 -10.61 14.77
C ILE A 6 -7.41 -10.97 13.34
N PHE A 7 -8.24 -12.02 13.21
CA PHE A 7 -8.80 -12.42 11.93
C PHE A 7 -9.62 -11.30 11.27
N PHE A 8 -10.53 -10.67 12.02
CA PHE A 8 -11.32 -9.54 11.52
C PHE A 8 -10.46 -8.34 11.12
N ILE A 9 -9.34 -8.10 11.82
CA ILE A 9 -8.42 -7.02 11.43
C ILE A 9 -7.74 -7.30 10.10
N TYR A 10 -7.32 -8.54 9.83
CA TYR A 10 -6.74 -8.87 8.53
C TYR A 10 -7.76 -8.73 7.39
N ILE A 11 -9.02 -9.14 7.61
CA ILE A 11 -10.09 -8.87 6.64
C ILE A 11 -10.25 -7.37 6.42
N PHE A 12 -10.28 -6.59 7.50
CA PHE A 12 -10.41 -5.15 7.42
C PHE A 12 -9.24 -4.49 6.68
N LEU A 13 -8.00 -4.93 6.91
CA LEU A 13 -6.82 -4.46 6.18
C LEU A 13 -6.90 -4.77 4.69
N LEU A 14 -7.39 -5.96 4.33
CA LEU A 14 -7.60 -6.34 2.93
C LEU A 14 -8.61 -5.39 2.28
N LEU A 15 -9.72 -5.09 2.96
CA LEU A 15 -10.71 -4.13 2.49
C LEU A 15 -10.14 -2.71 2.38
N LEU A 16 -9.35 -2.25 3.35
CA LEU A 16 -8.70 -0.93 3.29
C LEU A 16 -7.75 -0.81 2.08
N GLY A 17 -6.95 -1.85 1.83
CA GLY A 17 -6.10 -1.91 0.64
C GLY A 17 -6.92 -1.88 -0.64
N SER A 18 -7.99 -2.68 -0.72
CA SER A 18 -8.87 -2.69 -1.88
C SER A 18 -9.62 -1.37 -2.09
N LEU A 19 -10.01 -0.68 -1.03
CA LEU A 19 -10.61 0.65 -1.13
C LEU A 19 -9.58 1.68 -1.63
N SER A 20 -8.33 1.58 -1.19
CA SER A 20 -7.26 2.50 -1.62
C SER A 20 -7.04 2.45 -3.13
N SER A 21 -7.29 1.35 -3.83
CA SER A 21 -7.14 1.28 -5.29
C SER A 21 -8.11 2.18 -6.06
N PHE A 22 -9.27 2.52 -5.48
CA PHE A 22 -10.23 3.46 -6.07
C PHE A 22 -9.73 4.91 -6.08
N SER A 23 -8.59 5.19 -5.43
CA SER A 23 -7.91 6.47 -5.60
C SER A 23 -7.23 6.61 -6.97
N LEU A 24 -6.92 5.49 -7.63
CA LEU A 24 -6.29 5.47 -8.94
C LEU A 24 -7.31 5.75 -10.07
N PRO A 25 -6.83 6.15 -11.26
CA PRO A 25 -7.66 6.16 -12.46
C PRO A 25 -8.30 4.79 -12.72
N PRO A 26 -9.53 4.74 -13.25
CA PRO A 26 -10.36 5.87 -13.72
C PRO A 26 -11.20 6.56 -12.61
N TYR A 27 -11.20 6.02 -11.38
CA TYR A 27 -12.13 6.46 -10.33
C TYR A 27 -11.70 7.77 -9.64
N ASN A 28 -10.39 7.95 -9.44
CA ASN A 28 -9.80 9.19 -8.90
C ASN A 28 -10.39 9.63 -7.54
N PHE A 29 -10.88 8.69 -6.71
CA PHE A 29 -11.41 8.99 -5.37
C PHE A 29 -10.29 9.19 -4.35
N ILE A 30 -9.53 10.26 -4.55
CA ILE A 30 -8.32 10.59 -3.78
C ILE A 30 -8.57 10.67 -2.26
N PHE A 31 -9.77 11.11 -1.87
CA PHE A 31 -10.16 11.24 -0.45
C PHE A 31 -10.16 9.91 0.31
N ILE A 32 -10.33 8.78 -0.39
CA ILE A 32 -10.30 7.45 0.23
C ILE A 32 -8.93 7.17 0.85
N ASN A 33 -7.84 7.63 0.23
CA ASN A 33 -6.50 7.39 0.76
C ASN A 33 -6.27 8.07 2.12
N PHE A 34 -6.89 9.24 2.36
CA PHE A 34 -6.81 9.89 3.68
C PHE A 34 -7.40 9.01 4.79
N ILE A 35 -8.45 8.25 4.48
CA ILE A 35 -9.09 7.33 5.42
C ILE A 35 -8.29 6.03 5.53
N THR A 36 -7.96 5.40 4.39
CA THR A 36 -7.31 4.07 4.40
C THR A 36 -5.92 4.09 5.00
N TYR A 37 -5.09 5.09 4.69
CA TYR A 37 -3.74 5.21 5.27
C TYR A 37 -3.76 5.57 6.75
N SER A 38 -4.66 6.46 7.18
CA SER A 38 -4.80 6.80 8.60
C SER A 38 -5.25 5.58 9.43
N LEU A 39 -6.22 4.82 8.94
CA LEU A 39 -6.67 3.58 9.59
C LEU A 39 -5.60 2.48 9.55
N PHE A 40 -4.84 2.38 8.47
CA PHE A 40 -3.74 1.44 8.37
C PHE A 40 -2.65 1.72 9.42
N LEU A 41 -2.24 2.98 9.56
CA LEU A 41 -1.31 3.41 10.61
C LEU A 41 -1.87 3.15 12.02
N TYR A 42 -3.14 3.45 12.25
CA TYR A 42 -3.81 3.15 13.52
C TYR A 42 -3.70 1.66 13.89
N LEU A 43 -3.92 0.76 12.93
CA LEU A 43 -3.82 -0.69 13.17
C LEU A 43 -2.38 -1.15 13.45
N ILE A 44 -1.39 -0.55 12.79
CA ILE A 44 0.04 -0.81 13.06
C ILE A 44 0.39 -0.46 14.51
N ILE A 45 -0.07 0.70 14.99
CA ILE A 45 0.15 1.13 16.38
C ILE A 45 -0.58 0.23 17.37
N LEU A 46 -1.84 -0.12 17.07
CA LEU A 46 -2.63 -1.01 17.92
C LEU A 46 -1.93 -2.36 18.09
N PHE A 47 -1.32 -2.91 17.03
CA PHE A 47 -0.51 -4.14 17.12
C PHE A 47 0.75 -3.95 17.97
N LYS A 48 1.40 -2.78 17.89
CA LYS A 48 2.58 -2.45 18.73
C LYS A 48 2.23 -2.40 20.21
N GLU A 49 1.13 -1.75 20.56
CA GLU A 49 0.67 -1.62 21.95
C GLU A 49 0.21 -2.94 22.55
N LYS A 50 -0.46 -3.77 21.75
CA LYS A 50 -0.86 -5.11 22.17
C LYS A 50 0.31 -6.10 22.18
N LYS A 51 1.54 -5.63 21.93
CA LYS A 51 2.80 -6.41 21.91
C LYS A 51 2.66 -7.68 21.06
N VAL A 52 2.03 -7.54 19.89
CA VAL A 52 1.85 -8.66 18.95
C VAL A 52 3.22 -9.07 18.38
N LYS A 53 3.36 -10.35 18.00
CA LYS A 53 4.60 -10.92 17.46
C LYS A 53 5.15 -10.09 16.30
N LEU A 54 6.48 -9.98 16.21
CA LEU A 54 7.18 -9.25 15.16
C LEU A 54 6.74 -9.65 13.75
N SER A 55 6.57 -10.96 13.49
CA SER A 55 6.11 -11.46 12.19
C SER A 55 4.74 -10.93 11.77
N SER A 56 3.89 -10.52 12.70
CA SER A 56 2.57 -9.95 12.39
C SER A 56 2.68 -8.59 11.69
N PHE A 57 3.76 -7.83 11.90
CA PHE A 57 3.95 -6.55 11.22
C PHE A 57 4.20 -6.71 9.72
N PHE A 58 4.89 -7.78 9.33
CA PHE A 58 4.96 -8.18 7.92
C PHE A 58 3.57 -8.44 7.36
N PHE A 59 2.76 -9.22 8.07
CA PHE A 59 1.41 -9.54 7.61
C PHE A 59 0.47 -8.33 7.59
N LEU A 60 0.66 -7.33 8.46
CA LEU A 60 -0.10 -6.07 8.38
C LEU A 60 0.12 -5.38 7.03
N GLY A 61 1.37 -5.16 6.66
CA GLY A 61 1.73 -4.54 5.39
C GLY A 61 1.34 -5.40 4.20
N PHE A 62 1.62 -6.70 4.28
CA PHE A 62 1.29 -7.66 3.23
C PHE A 62 -0.20 -7.70 2.94
N THR A 63 -1.06 -7.81 3.96
CA THR A 63 -2.51 -7.91 3.73
C THR A 63 -3.10 -6.63 3.15
N PHE A 64 -2.64 -5.46 3.59
CA PHE A 64 -3.03 -4.19 2.98
C PHE A 64 -2.57 -4.10 1.52
N GLY A 65 -1.29 -4.37 1.26
CA GLY A 65 -0.72 -4.35 -0.11
C GLY A 65 -1.40 -5.36 -1.03
N TYR A 66 -1.72 -6.56 -0.53
CA TYR A 66 -2.43 -7.59 -1.31
C TYR A 66 -3.82 -7.12 -1.72
N GLY A 67 -4.60 -6.55 -0.80
CA GLY A 67 -5.92 -5.96 -1.13
C GLY A 67 -5.83 -4.87 -2.19
N TYR A 68 -4.80 -4.02 -2.11
CA TYR A 68 -4.55 -2.95 -3.08
C TYR A 68 -4.18 -3.48 -4.47
N PHE A 69 -3.20 -4.38 -4.56
CA PHE A 69 -2.75 -4.92 -5.85
C PHE A 69 -3.75 -5.89 -6.48
N ALA A 70 -4.42 -6.72 -5.69
CA ALA A 70 -5.42 -7.66 -6.22
C ALA A 70 -6.63 -6.93 -6.84
N SER A 71 -7.04 -5.81 -6.25
CA SER A 71 -8.14 -4.99 -6.78
C SER A 71 -7.75 -4.10 -7.95
N SER A 72 -6.47 -3.76 -8.12
CA SER A 72 -6.00 -2.81 -9.13
C SER A 72 -5.30 -3.44 -10.33
N LEU A 73 -4.83 -4.69 -10.24
CA LEU A 73 -4.08 -5.38 -11.29
C LEU A 73 -4.87 -6.50 -11.99
N TYR A 74 -6.18 -6.60 -11.74
CA TYR A 74 -7.02 -7.63 -12.37
C TYR A 74 -6.94 -7.60 -13.90
N TRP A 75 -6.71 -6.42 -14.49
CA TRP A 75 -6.61 -6.23 -15.94
C TRP A 75 -5.42 -6.98 -16.57
N VAL A 76 -4.36 -7.30 -15.81
CA VAL A 76 -3.21 -8.08 -16.32
C VAL A 76 -3.66 -9.45 -16.81
N SER A 77 -4.67 -10.04 -16.16
CA SER A 77 -5.26 -11.32 -16.59
C SER A 77 -5.92 -11.22 -17.97
N HIS A 78 -6.51 -10.08 -18.30
CA HIS A 78 -7.20 -9.88 -19.57
C HIS A 78 -6.20 -9.86 -20.72
N SER A 79 -5.03 -9.25 -20.53
CA SER A 79 -3.94 -9.27 -21.51
C SER A 79 -3.49 -10.70 -21.88
N LEU A 80 -3.56 -11.65 -20.95
CA LEU A 80 -3.18 -13.05 -21.17
C LEU A 80 -4.20 -13.83 -22.01
N THR A 81 -5.41 -13.31 -22.22
CA THR A 81 -6.44 -13.96 -23.04
C THR A 81 -6.22 -13.80 -24.53
N PHE A 82 -5.34 -12.86 -24.93
CA PHE A 82 -5.03 -12.60 -26.34
C PHE A 82 -4.35 -13.81 -27.00
N ASP A 83 -3.47 -14.50 -26.27
CA ASP A 83 -2.87 -15.74 -26.69
C ASP A 83 -3.41 -16.90 -25.85
N LYS A 84 -4.11 -17.84 -26.51
CA LYS A 84 -4.68 -19.02 -25.84
C LYS A 84 -3.62 -19.83 -25.11
N GLN A 85 -2.38 -19.85 -25.59
CA GLN A 85 -1.28 -20.57 -24.93
C GLN A 85 -0.93 -19.99 -23.56
N LEU A 86 -1.24 -18.72 -23.29
CA LEU A 86 -0.93 -18.04 -22.01
C LEU A 86 -2.06 -18.10 -20.99
N THR A 87 -3.25 -18.58 -21.37
CA THR A 87 -4.43 -18.58 -20.49
C THR A 87 -4.25 -19.39 -19.20
N PHE A 88 -3.36 -20.39 -19.18
CA PHE A 88 -3.04 -21.13 -17.95
C PHE A 88 -2.35 -20.26 -16.90
N LEU A 89 -1.76 -19.12 -17.28
CA LEU A 89 -1.11 -18.16 -16.37
C LEU A 89 -2.11 -17.20 -15.72
N ILE A 90 -3.38 -17.19 -16.12
CA ILE A 90 -4.40 -16.29 -15.56
C ILE A 90 -4.49 -16.40 -14.02
N PRO A 91 -4.54 -17.59 -13.39
CA PRO A 91 -4.54 -17.69 -11.93
C PRO A 91 -3.26 -17.11 -11.30
N VAL A 92 -2.12 -17.27 -11.96
CA VAL A 92 -0.83 -16.70 -11.50
C VAL A 92 -0.86 -15.18 -11.58
N ALA A 93 -1.45 -14.60 -12.63
CA ALA A 93 -1.60 -13.15 -12.75
C ALA A 93 -2.60 -12.57 -11.73
N ILE A 94 -3.71 -13.27 -11.45
CA ILE A 94 -4.73 -12.79 -10.52
C ILE A 94 -4.27 -12.90 -9.06
N PHE A 95 -3.62 -14.01 -8.68
CA PHE A 95 -3.26 -14.25 -7.28
C PHE A 95 -1.76 -14.07 -7.02
N GLY A 96 -0.92 -14.66 -7.87
CA GLY A 96 0.53 -14.67 -7.69
C GLY A 96 1.18 -13.29 -7.81
N LEU A 97 0.78 -12.50 -8.81
CA LEU A 97 1.32 -11.15 -8.99
C LEU A 97 1.01 -10.22 -7.80
N PRO A 98 -0.24 -10.09 -7.31
CA PRO A 98 -0.51 -9.33 -6.09
C PRO A 98 0.22 -9.84 -4.85
N ILE A 99 0.38 -11.16 -4.68
CA ILE A 99 1.18 -11.73 -3.58
C ILE A 99 2.61 -11.22 -3.65
N LEU A 100 3.25 -11.33 -4.82
CA LEU A 100 4.65 -10.94 -5.02
C LEU A 100 4.87 -9.44 -4.73
N LEU A 101 3.94 -8.58 -5.14
CA LEU A 101 4.03 -7.14 -4.92
C LEU A 101 3.72 -6.75 -3.47
N ALA A 102 2.77 -7.44 -2.83
CA ALA A 102 2.41 -7.20 -1.43
C ALA A 102 3.56 -7.49 -0.44
N VAL A 103 4.51 -8.35 -0.81
CA VAL A 103 5.71 -8.63 0.00
C VAL A 103 6.50 -7.35 0.29
N PHE A 104 6.57 -6.41 -0.66
CA PHE A 104 7.25 -5.12 -0.46
C PHE A 104 6.57 -4.27 0.61
N TYR A 105 5.24 -4.25 0.66
CA TYR A 105 4.48 -3.57 1.72
C TYR A 105 4.69 -4.25 3.07
N GLY A 106 4.73 -5.58 3.10
CA GLY A 106 5.04 -6.33 4.31
C GLY A 106 6.42 -5.99 4.87
N PHE A 107 7.44 -5.95 4.02
CA PHE A 107 8.78 -5.55 4.45
C PHE A 107 8.88 -4.07 4.84
N ALA A 108 8.14 -3.16 4.19
CA ALA A 108 8.08 -1.75 4.59
C ALA A 108 7.60 -1.58 6.03
N VAL A 109 6.50 -2.24 6.39
CA VAL A 109 5.98 -2.16 7.77
C VAL A 109 6.87 -2.89 8.77
N LEU A 110 7.45 -4.03 8.37
CA LEU A 110 8.37 -4.78 9.23
C LEU A 110 9.65 -3.98 9.54
N ALA A 111 10.21 -3.31 8.54
CA ALA A 111 11.46 -2.54 8.65
C ALA A 111 11.37 -1.41 9.68
N ILE A 112 10.18 -0.81 9.84
CA ILE A 112 9.96 0.30 10.76
C ILE A 112 9.50 -0.14 12.15
N HIS A 113 9.40 -1.45 12.43
CA HIS A 113 8.81 -1.98 13.67
C HIS A 113 9.36 -1.33 14.95
N SER A 114 10.67 -1.12 15.02
CA SER A 114 11.36 -0.56 16.20
C SER A 114 11.07 0.92 16.40
N PHE A 115 10.60 1.61 15.36
CA PHE A 115 10.32 3.05 15.36
C PHE A 115 8.83 3.38 15.53
N ILE A 116 7.96 2.38 15.64
CA ILE A 116 6.51 2.58 15.79
C ILE A 116 6.21 3.30 17.10
N LYS A 117 5.71 4.55 16.97
CA LYS A 117 5.30 5.44 18.05
C LYS A 117 4.12 6.30 17.60
N ARG A 118 3.37 6.85 18.55
CA ARG A 118 2.27 7.80 18.29
C ARG A 118 2.82 9.23 18.16
N ASP A 119 3.55 9.52 17.10
CA ASP A 119 4.11 10.86 16.86
C ASP A 119 4.23 11.18 15.35
N TYR A 120 4.47 12.46 15.04
CA TYR A 120 4.69 12.92 13.65
C TYR A 120 5.99 12.35 13.04
N VAL A 121 6.95 11.96 13.87
CA VAL A 121 8.20 11.35 13.41
C VAL A 121 7.92 9.98 12.81
N PHE A 122 7.05 9.19 13.44
CA PHE A 122 6.62 7.89 12.92
C PHE A 122 5.92 8.02 11.57
N LEU A 123 5.09 9.03 11.37
CA LEU A 123 4.43 9.31 10.08
C LEU A 123 5.46 9.53 8.97
N LEU A 124 6.50 10.32 9.26
CA LEU A 124 7.62 10.53 8.34
C LEU A 124 8.38 9.23 8.05
N ILE A 125 8.74 8.47 9.09
CA ILE A 125 9.47 7.19 8.97
C ILE A 125 8.67 6.18 8.13
N PHE A 126 7.36 6.07 8.38
CA PHE A 126 6.47 5.21 7.60
C PHE A 126 6.45 5.61 6.12
N SER A 127 6.28 6.91 5.84
CA SER A 127 6.20 7.42 4.48
C SER A 127 7.50 7.20 3.71
N ILE A 128 8.65 7.41 4.37
CA ILE A 128 9.97 7.11 3.82
C ILE A 128 10.09 5.61 3.53
N SER A 129 9.80 4.76 4.52
CA SER A 129 9.96 3.32 4.37
C SER A 129 9.11 2.76 3.24
N LEU A 130 7.82 3.09 3.21
CA LEU A 130 6.94 2.62 2.15
C LEU A 130 7.42 3.09 0.77
N SER A 131 7.90 4.33 0.66
CA SER A 131 8.43 4.85 -0.60
C SER A 131 9.72 4.18 -1.06
N VAL A 132 10.62 3.84 -0.12
CA VAL A 132 11.84 3.08 -0.43
C VAL A 132 11.48 1.69 -0.95
N PHE A 133 10.54 0.99 -0.30
CA PHE A 133 10.11 -0.33 -0.77
C PHE A 133 9.33 -0.27 -2.09
N GLU A 134 8.59 0.81 -2.35
CA GLU A 134 7.98 1.09 -3.67
C GLU A 134 9.04 1.32 -4.75
N TYR A 135 10.12 2.03 -4.43
CA TYR A 135 11.26 2.19 -5.33
C TYR A 135 11.97 0.87 -5.61
N LEU A 136 12.21 0.06 -4.57
CA LEU A 136 12.79 -1.28 -4.71
C LEU A 136 11.89 -2.18 -5.57
N ARG A 137 10.56 -2.12 -5.40
CA ARG A 137 9.59 -2.85 -6.24
C ARG A 137 9.68 -2.44 -7.71
N GLY A 138 10.02 -1.19 -7.99
CA GLY A 138 10.22 -0.66 -9.33
C GLY A 138 11.53 -1.09 -10.01
N ILE A 139 12.48 -1.73 -9.32
CA ILE A 139 13.81 -2.05 -9.85
C ILE A 139 14.16 -3.54 -9.69
N LEU A 140 13.81 -4.16 -8.56
CA LEU A 140 14.11 -5.57 -8.33
C LEU A 140 13.32 -6.47 -9.27
N PHE A 141 13.92 -7.60 -9.68
CA PHE A 141 13.31 -8.60 -10.57
C PHE A 141 12.74 -8.01 -11.86
N THR A 142 13.52 -7.16 -12.55
CA THR A 142 13.15 -6.38 -13.75
C THR A 142 12.20 -5.21 -13.49
N GLY A 143 11.68 -5.07 -12.27
CA GLY A 143 10.88 -3.94 -11.83
C GLY A 143 9.40 -4.04 -12.23
N PHE A 144 8.53 -3.70 -11.29
CA PHE A 144 7.09 -3.55 -11.54
C PHE A 144 6.56 -2.35 -10.75
N SER A 145 6.66 -1.14 -11.32
CA SER A 145 6.30 0.13 -10.68
C SER A 145 4.85 0.58 -10.91
N TRP A 146 3.97 -0.34 -11.32
CA TRP A 146 2.54 -0.04 -11.48
C TRP A 146 1.90 0.33 -10.15
N ASN A 147 0.90 1.22 -10.20
CA ASN A 147 0.06 1.61 -9.07
C ASN A 147 0.84 2.25 -7.91
N LEU A 148 1.78 3.14 -8.20
CA LEU A 148 2.32 4.04 -7.18
C LEU A 148 1.19 4.91 -6.61
N ILE A 149 1.26 5.23 -5.32
CA ILE A 149 0.26 6.06 -4.63
C ILE A 149 0.21 7.48 -5.20
N SER A 150 1.33 7.98 -5.73
CA SER A 150 1.38 9.23 -6.48
C SER A 150 0.48 9.27 -7.71
N TYR A 151 0.12 8.11 -8.29
CA TYR A 151 -0.80 8.07 -9.43
C TYR A 151 -2.24 8.47 -9.07
N SER A 152 -2.57 8.53 -7.77
CA SER A 152 -3.84 9.11 -7.29
C SER A 152 -4.00 10.59 -7.69
N TRP A 153 -2.90 11.28 -7.98
CA TRP A 153 -2.90 12.69 -8.40
C TRP A 153 -2.92 12.86 -9.92
N SER A 154 -2.85 11.77 -10.70
CA SER A 154 -2.67 11.82 -12.16
C SER A 154 -3.83 12.46 -12.92
N PHE A 155 -5.00 12.61 -12.29
CA PHE A 155 -6.15 13.30 -12.88
C PHE A 155 -5.97 14.82 -13.00
N SER A 156 -5.06 15.44 -12.24
CA SER A 156 -4.81 16.88 -12.27
C SER A 156 -3.42 17.17 -12.84
N LEU A 157 -3.41 17.89 -13.96
CA LEU A 157 -2.18 18.27 -14.66
C LEU A 157 -1.32 19.18 -13.78
N GLU A 158 -1.96 20.08 -13.03
CA GLU A 158 -1.31 21.02 -12.12
C GLU A 158 -0.50 20.29 -11.05
N ASN A 159 -1.09 19.24 -10.46
CA ASN A 159 -0.44 18.46 -9.41
C ASN A 159 0.76 17.68 -9.94
N ILE A 160 0.69 17.12 -11.15
CA ILE A 160 1.78 16.30 -11.71
C ILE A 160 2.92 17.13 -12.33
N GLN A 161 2.78 18.45 -12.52
CA GLN A 161 3.87 19.30 -13.03
C GLN A 161 5.10 19.28 -12.11
N ILE A 162 4.91 19.06 -10.80
CA ILE A 162 6.00 18.97 -9.83
C ILE A 162 6.98 17.82 -10.14
N LEU A 163 6.52 16.78 -10.86
CA LEU A 163 7.32 15.61 -11.22
C LEU A 163 8.59 15.99 -11.99
N LYS A 164 8.56 17.08 -12.77
CA LYS A 164 9.74 17.59 -13.49
C LYS A 164 10.90 17.92 -12.55
N PHE A 165 10.60 18.37 -11.33
CA PHE A 165 11.59 18.85 -10.37
C PHE A 165 12.07 17.74 -9.43
N ILE A 166 11.15 16.92 -8.92
CA ILE A 166 11.46 15.97 -7.84
C ILE A 166 11.40 14.50 -8.26
N GLY A 167 10.82 14.20 -9.43
CA GLY A 167 10.58 12.84 -9.91
C GLY A 167 9.46 12.10 -9.18
N THR A 168 9.06 10.96 -9.75
CA THR A 168 7.87 10.20 -9.33
C THR A 168 7.97 9.58 -7.95
N TYR A 169 9.13 9.05 -7.55
CA TYR A 169 9.29 8.37 -6.26
C TYR A 169 9.34 9.35 -5.09
N THR A 170 9.96 10.52 -5.26
CA THR A 170 9.91 11.60 -4.27
C THR A 170 8.48 12.12 -4.13
N PHE A 171 7.76 12.27 -5.24
CA PHE A 171 6.34 12.64 -5.20
C PHE A 171 5.47 11.55 -4.55
N ASN A 172 5.81 10.27 -4.73
CA ASN A 172 5.16 9.15 -4.04
C ASN A 172 5.33 9.24 -2.53
N PHE A 173 6.54 9.60 -2.06
CA PHE A 173 6.79 9.89 -0.65
C PHE A 173 5.88 10.99 -0.11
N PHE A 174 5.82 12.14 -0.79
CA PHE A 174 4.93 13.22 -0.37
C PHE A 174 3.46 12.82 -0.41
N SER A 175 3.05 12.02 -1.39
CA SER A 175 1.68 11.51 -1.50
C SER A 175 1.29 10.66 -0.29
N ILE A 176 2.16 9.71 0.09
CA ILE A 176 1.92 8.86 1.27
C ILE A 176 1.89 9.71 2.56
N LEU A 177 2.80 10.68 2.68
CA LEU A 177 2.86 11.61 3.82
C LEU A 177 1.55 12.40 3.94
N ILE A 178 1.07 12.98 2.84
CA ILE A 178 -0.18 13.76 2.79
C ILE A 178 -1.38 12.89 3.14
N PHE A 179 -1.51 11.72 2.54
CA PHE A 179 -2.64 10.82 2.82
C PHE A 179 -2.62 10.26 4.25
N SER A 180 -1.46 10.26 4.89
CA SER A 180 -1.31 9.78 6.27
C SER A 180 -1.56 10.86 7.33
N ILE A 181 -1.79 12.12 6.94
CA ILE A 181 -1.76 13.27 7.89
C ILE A 181 -2.80 13.20 9.01
N TYR A 182 -3.99 12.63 8.74
CA TYR A 182 -5.05 12.51 9.73
C TYR A 182 -4.82 11.41 10.77
N PHE A 183 -3.76 10.62 10.65
CA PHE A 183 -3.42 9.55 11.59
C PHE A 183 -3.39 10.05 13.06
N ASN A 184 -2.81 11.22 13.33
CA ASN A 184 -2.72 11.74 14.70
C ASN A 184 -4.08 12.18 15.28
N SER A 185 -5.05 12.51 14.43
CA SER A 185 -6.41 12.89 14.87
C SER A 185 -7.27 11.70 15.34
N LEU A 186 -6.81 10.47 15.12
CA LEU A 186 -7.51 9.24 15.53
C LEU A 186 -7.32 8.91 17.02
N TRP A 187 -6.51 9.70 17.74
CA TRP A 187 -6.21 9.48 19.15
C TRP A 187 -6.74 10.65 19.99
N PRO A 188 -7.38 10.38 21.14
CA PRO A 188 -7.80 11.41 22.09
C PRO A 188 -6.61 12.05 22.83
#